data_AF-A0A7W1M3K8-F1
#
_entry.id   AF-A0A7W1M3K8-F1
#
_cell.length_a   1.000
_cell.length_b   1.000
_cell.length_c   1.000
_cell.angle_alpha   90.00
_cell.angle_beta   90.00
_cell.angle_gamma   90.00
#
_symmetry.space_group_name_H-M   'P 1'
#
loop_
_entity.id
_entity.type
_entity.pdbx_description
1 polymer ?
#
loop_
_entity_poly.entity_id
_entity_poly.type
_entity_poly.pdbx_seq_one_letter_code
_entity_poly.pdbx_strand_id
1 'polypeptide(L)'
;THGLRELPASRRTRALALFVLAFALTAAIAFIPALSHDSLRTIYERTLAYQSDRGSPFSIWGLYGLGGLEQVAEGAAVALALLLAFVPRRPDIVGLAAASAAIVIATQLGIEHWFYLYIPWFFPLVMLALLGRFSDPSRPAADVASAPAQSMQPAAALST
;
A
#
# COMPACT_ATOMS: atom_id res chain seq x y z
N THR A 1 1.05 -4.17 -12.15
CA THR A 1 1.78 -5.10 -13.04
C THR A 1 1.07 -5.35 -14.37
N HIS A 2 0.39 -4.35 -14.95
CA HIS A 2 0.00 -4.38 -16.36
C HIS A 2 1.31 -4.29 -17.13
N GLY A 3 1.53 -5.23 -18.05
CA GLY A 3 2.73 -5.27 -18.88
C GLY A 3 3.80 -6.30 -18.48
N LEU A 4 3.70 -7.06 -17.38
CA LEU A 4 4.62 -8.20 -17.11
C LEU A 4 3.98 -9.58 -17.28
N ARG A 5 2.64 -9.68 -17.19
CA ARG A 5 1.92 -10.95 -17.37
C ARG A 5 1.86 -11.40 -18.83
N GLU A 6 1.80 -10.44 -19.74
CA GLU A 6 1.79 -10.68 -21.20
C GLU A 6 3.20 -10.88 -21.77
N LEU A 7 4.25 -10.64 -20.96
CA LEU A 7 5.63 -10.85 -21.40
C LEU A 7 6.03 -12.33 -21.30
N PRO A 8 6.95 -12.78 -22.16
CA PRO A 8 7.60 -14.07 -22.02
C PRO A 8 8.18 -14.25 -20.61
N ALA A 9 8.13 -15.48 -20.08
CA ALA A 9 8.63 -15.79 -18.74
C ALA A 9 10.09 -15.33 -18.52
N SER A 10 10.92 -15.36 -19.57
CA SER A 10 12.30 -14.88 -19.55
C SER A 10 12.41 -13.37 -19.27
N ARG A 11 11.55 -12.55 -19.91
CA ARG A 11 11.53 -11.09 -19.67
C ARG A 11 11.02 -10.76 -18.27
N ARG A 12 10.01 -11.49 -17.78
CA ARG A 12 9.50 -11.32 -16.40
C ARG A 12 10.56 -11.68 -15.36
N THR A 13 11.27 -12.79 -15.57
CA THR A 13 12.36 -13.23 -14.68
C THR A 13 13.50 -12.22 -14.68
N ARG A 14 13.89 -11.71 -15.86
CA ARG A 14 14.90 -10.65 -15.97
C ARG A 14 14.47 -9.37 -15.27
N ALA A 15 13.22 -8.93 -15.46
CA ALA A 15 12.69 -7.74 -14.80
C ALA A 15 12.69 -7.88 -13.27
N LEU A 16 12.27 -9.04 -12.75
CA LEU A 16 12.34 -9.35 -11.32
C LEU A 16 13.79 -9.36 -10.82
N ALA A 17 14.71 -10.02 -11.53
CA ALA A 17 16.11 -10.07 -11.15
C ALA A 17 16.75 -8.68 -11.11
N LEU A 18 16.47 -7.84 -12.11
CA LEU A 18 16.93 -6.44 -12.14
C LEU A 18 16.33 -5.63 -10.98
N PHE A 19 15.04 -5.81 -10.68
CA PHE A 19 14.40 -5.17 -9.54
C PHE A 19 15.05 -5.60 -8.22
N VAL A 20 15.24 -6.90 -8.00
CA VAL A 20 15.88 -7.43 -6.78
C VAL A 20 17.31 -6.93 -6.65
N LEU A 21 18.08 -6.91 -7.74
CA LEU A 21 19.43 -6.38 -7.76
C LEU A 21 19.46 -4.89 -7.43
N ALA A 22 18.62 -4.09 -8.08
CA ALA A 22 18.53 -2.66 -7.83
C ALA A 22 18.12 -2.38 -6.38
N PHE A 23 17.11 -3.08 -5.88
CA PHE A 23 16.68 -2.99 -4.49
C PHE A 23 17.81 -3.33 -3.52
N ALA A 24 18.51 -4.44 -3.73
CA ALA A 24 19.62 -4.87 -2.90
C ALA A 24 20.78 -3.87 -2.91
N LEU A 25 21.12 -3.31 -4.08
CA LEU A 25 22.15 -2.28 -4.20
C LEU A 25 21.75 -0.99 -3.49
N THR A 26 20.51 -0.52 -3.68
CA THR A 26 20.00 0.67 -2.99
C THR A 26 19.98 0.46 -1.48
N ALA A 27 19.54 -0.71 -1.00
CA ALA A 27 19.56 -1.04 0.41
C ALA A 27 21.00 -1.07 0.95
N ALA A 28 21.94 -1.70 0.24
CA ALA A 28 23.34 -1.74 0.64
C ALA A 28 23.94 -0.33 0.75
N ILE A 29 23.67 0.54 -0.24
CA ILE A 29 24.13 1.94 -0.22
C ILE A 29 23.52 2.70 0.97
N ALA A 30 22.21 2.56 1.21
CA ALA A 30 21.52 3.21 2.32
C ALA A 30 22.05 2.73 3.70
N PHE A 31 22.54 1.49 3.77
CA PHE A 31 23.12 0.91 4.99
C PHE A 31 24.60 1.25 5.21
N ILE A 32 25.30 1.86 4.26
CA ILE A 32 26.73 2.22 4.41
C ILE A 32 26.99 2.97 5.73
N PRO A 33 26.25 4.04 6.09
CA PRO A 33 26.52 4.77 7.33
C PRO A 33 26.33 3.93 8.59
N ALA A 34 25.37 3.00 8.60
CA ALA A 34 25.13 2.13 9.74
C ALA A 34 26.24 1.08 9.88
N LEU A 35 26.58 0.42 8.76
CA LEU A 35 27.59 -0.64 8.73
C LEU A 35 29.03 -0.13 8.87
N SER A 36 29.28 1.16 8.59
CA SER A 36 30.60 1.76 8.77
C SER A 36 30.91 2.11 10.22
N HIS A 37 29.89 2.23 11.07
CA HIS A 37 30.05 2.67 12.47
C HIS A 37 29.69 1.59 13.49
N ASP A 38 28.87 0.61 13.13
CA ASP A 38 28.35 -0.39 14.06
C ASP A 38 28.34 -1.80 13.44
N SER A 39 28.29 -2.82 14.30
CA SER A 39 28.13 -4.21 13.88
C SER A 39 26.68 -4.53 13.53
N LEU A 40 26.44 -5.57 12.71
CA LEU A 40 25.09 -6.07 12.42
C LEU A 40 24.30 -6.43 13.70
N ARG A 41 25.00 -6.95 14.72
CA ARG A 41 24.41 -7.25 16.04
C ARG A 41 23.93 -5.98 16.72
N THR A 42 24.78 -4.95 16.77
CA THR A 42 24.43 -3.66 17.38
C THR A 42 23.24 -3.02 16.67
N ILE A 43 23.21 -3.08 15.34
CA ILE A 43 22.09 -2.58 14.54
C ILE A 43 20.81 -3.34 14.89
N TYR A 44 20.86 -4.68 14.94
CA TYR A 44 19.72 -5.52 15.31
C TYR A 44 19.21 -5.18 16.73
N GLU A 45 20.10 -5.10 17.71
CA GLU A 45 19.77 -4.80 19.10
C GLU A 45 19.11 -3.43 19.23
N ARG A 46 19.60 -2.42 18.51
CA ARG A 46 19.09 -1.04 18.55
C ARG A 46 17.85 -0.80 17.69
N THR A 47 17.46 -1.75 16.86
CA THR A 47 16.30 -1.63 15.97
C THR A 47 15.24 -2.65 16.35
N LEU A 48 15.37 -3.88 15.87
CA LEU A 48 14.38 -4.93 16.01
C LEU A 48 14.19 -5.37 17.46
N ALA A 49 15.27 -5.68 18.18
CA ALA A 49 15.14 -6.11 19.58
C ALA A 49 14.63 -4.97 20.47
N TYR A 50 15.12 -3.75 20.22
CA TYR A 50 14.59 -2.59 20.91
C TYR A 50 13.09 -2.39 20.66
N GLN A 51 12.61 -2.57 19.42
CA GLN A 51 11.17 -2.45 19.12
C GLN A 51 10.33 -3.58 19.74
N SER A 52 10.84 -4.82 19.82
CA SER A 52 10.09 -5.92 20.44
C SER A 52 9.92 -5.75 21.96
N ASP A 53 10.86 -5.07 22.61
CA ASP A 53 10.81 -4.86 24.07
C ASP A 53 10.11 -3.54 24.44
N ARG A 54 9.56 -2.82 23.45
CA ARG A 54 8.91 -1.52 23.65
C ARG A 54 7.47 -1.68 24.09
N GLY A 55 7.28 -1.75 25.40
CA GLY A 55 5.97 -1.60 26.00
C GLY A 55 5.30 -0.26 25.61
N SER A 56 3.98 -0.27 25.45
CA SER A 56 3.21 0.94 25.15
C SER A 56 1.79 0.88 25.72
N PRO A 57 1.33 1.92 26.44
CA PRO A 57 -0.05 1.98 26.90
C PRO A 57 -1.03 2.38 25.77
N PHE A 58 -0.54 2.65 24.57
CA PHE A 58 -1.35 3.19 23.47
C PHE A 58 -1.86 2.13 22.48
N SER A 59 -1.40 0.88 22.59
CA SER A 59 -1.96 -0.23 21.82
C SER A 59 -2.90 -1.08 22.67
N ILE A 60 -3.80 -1.80 22.00
CA ILE A 60 -4.68 -2.77 22.66
C ILE A 60 -3.88 -3.91 23.30
N TRP A 61 -2.70 -4.23 22.73
CA TRP A 61 -1.82 -5.29 23.19
C TRP A 61 -1.21 -4.96 24.55
N GLY A 62 -0.57 -3.79 24.66
CA GLY A 62 0.06 -3.33 25.90
C GLY A 62 -0.95 -2.90 26.96
N LEU A 63 -2.13 -2.40 26.57
CA LEU A 63 -3.18 -2.01 27.52
C LEU A 63 -3.80 -3.22 28.26
N TYR A 64 -3.99 -4.33 27.56
CA TYR A 64 -4.67 -5.52 28.09
C TYR A 64 -3.73 -6.73 28.32
N GLY A 65 -2.42 -6.59 28.05
CA GLY A 65 -1.43 -7.66 28.22
C GLY A 65 -1.65 -8.85 27.28
N LEU A 66 -2.04 -8.59 26.03
CA LEU A 66 -2.48 -9.60 25.06
C LEU A 66 -1.36 -10.08 24.11
N GLY A 67 -0.14 -10.28 24.62
CA GLY A 67 1.04 -10.57 23.79
C GLY A 67 0.91 -11.83 22.89
N GLY A 68 0.14 -12.84 23.30
CA GLY A 68 -0.14 -13.99 22.45
C GLY A 68 -1.00 -13.66 21.22
N LEU A 69 -1.96 -12.75 21.35
CA LEU A 69 -2.80 -12.29 20.24
C LEU A 69 -2.08 -11.27 19.36
N GLU A 70 -1.15 -10.51 19.94
CA GLU A 70 -0.25 -9.63 19.20
C GLU A 70 0.56 -10.42 18.17
N GLN A 71 1.21 -11.51 18.59
CA GLN A 71 1.96 -12.38 17.67
C GLN A 71 1.09 -12.95 16.54
N VAL A 72 -0.19 -13.21 16.82
CA VAL A 72 -1.15 -13.63 15.79
C VAL A 72 -1.44 -12.49 14.80
N ALA A 73 -1.57 -11.26 15.28
CA ALA A 73 -1.77 -10.09 14.43
C ALA A 73 -0.54 -9.79 13.56
N GLU A 74 0.67 -9.87 14.13
CA GLU A 74 1.93 -9.77 13.38
C GLU A 74 2.04 -10.87 12.31
N GLY A 75 1.76 -12.12 12.70
CA GLY A 75 1.71 -13.25 11.79
C GLY A 75 0.68 -13.06 10.65
N ALA A 76 -0.49 -12.50 10.98
CA ALA A 76 -1.51 -12.16 9.99
C ALA A 76 -1.05 -11.05 9.04
N ALA A 77 -0.29 -10.06 9.51
CA ALA A 77 0.30 -9.03 8.67
C ALA A 77 1.33 -9.61 7.68
N VAL A 78 2.18 -10.54 8.14
CA VAL A 78 3.13 -11.27 7.28
C VAL A 78 2.36 -12.12 6.26
N ALA A 79 1.35 -12.86 6.70
CA ALA A 79 0.51 -13.67 5.83
C ALA A 79 -0.20 -12.81 4.77
N LEU A 80 -0.71 -11.64 5.14
CA LEU A 80 -1.31 -10.67 4.22
C LEU A 80 -0.30 -10.19 3.18
N ALA A 81 0.93 -9.85 3.58
CA ALA A 81 1.98 -9.40 2.66
C ALA A 81 2.33 -10.49 1.63
N LEU A 82 2.51 -11.73 2.09
CA LEU A 82 2.75 -12.89 1.23
C LEU A 82 1.57 -13.16 0.30
N LEU A 83 0.35 -13.23 0.86
CA LEU A 83 -0.87 -13.47 0.10
C LEU A 83 -1.02 -12.43 -1.01
N LEU A 84 -0.90 -11.16 -0.67
CA LEU A 84 -0.95 -10.09 -1.64
C LEU A 84 0.13 -10.31 -2.72
N ALA A 85 1.36 -10.70 -2.38
CA ALA A 85 2.43 -10.89 -3.37
C ALA A 85 2.09 -11.90 -4.48
N PHE A 86 1.26 -12.91 -4.17
CA PHE A 86 0.89 -13.97 -5.13
C PHE A 86 -0.52 -13.84 -5.69
N VAL A 87 -1.47 -13.29 -4.92
CA VAL A 87 -2.87 -13.17 -5.33
C VAL A 87 -3.00 -12.12 -6.43
N PRO A 88 -3.68 -12.44 -7.55
CA PRO A 88 -3.96 -11.47 -8.59
C PRO A 88 -4.68 -10.23 -8.05
N ARG A 89 -4.01 -9.08 -8.11
CA ARG A 89 -4.57 -7.78 -7.74
C ARG A 89 -4.83 -6.94 -8.98
N ARG A 90 -5.49 -5.79 -8.78
CA ARG A 90 -5.56 -4.73 -9.79
C ARG A 90 -4.13 -4.36 -10.22
N PRO A 91 -3.77 -4.50 -11.51
CA PRO A 91 -2.39 -4.46 -11.94
C PRO A 91 -1.92 -3.03 -12.28
N ASP A 92 -2.40 -2.02 -11.56
CA ASP A 92 -2.10 -0.60 -11.75
C ASP A 92 -1.39 0.00 -10.52
N ILE A 93 -1.04 1.29 -10.60
CA ILE A 93 -0.41 2.01 -9.48
C ILE A 93 -1.36 2.13 -8.28
N VAL A 94 -2.68 2.22 -8.54
CA VAL A 94 -3.73 2.28 -7.51
C VAL A 94 -3.77 0.96 -6.73
N GLY A 95 -3.73 -0.18 -7.42
CA GLY A 95 -3.68 -1.51 -6.80
C GLY A 95 -2.40 -1.75 -6.01
N LEU A 96 -1.26 -1.25 -6.50
CA LEU A 96 -0.01 -1.29 -5.75
C LEU A 96 -0.09 -0.44 -4.48
N ALA A 97 -0.58 0.79 -4.58
CA ALA A 97 -0.76 1.69 -3.44
C ALA A 97 -1.70 1.08 -2.39
N ALA A 98 -2.82 0.49 -2.82
CA ALA A 98 -3.78 -0.18 -1.95
C ALA A 98 -3.16 -1.37 -1.21
N ALA A 99 -2.39 -2.22 -1.93
CA ALA A 99 -1.72 -3.37 -1.33
C ALA A 99 -0.64 -2.92 -0.33
N SER A 100 0.18 -1.92 -0.68
CA SER A 100 1.19 -1.36 0.22
C SER A 100 0.55 -0.72 1.45
N ALA A 101 -0.52 0.06 1.28
CA ALA A 101 -1.27 0.66 2.39
C ALA A 101 -1.81 -0.41 3.35
N ALA A 102 -2.43 -1.47 2.82
CA ALA A 102 -2.97 -2.55 3.63
C ALA A 102 -1.89 -3.26 4.45
N ILE A 103 -0.71 -3.52 3.85
CA ILE A 103 0.43 -4.14 4.55
C ILE A 103 0.93 -3.22 5.66
N VAL A 104 1.17 -1.94 5.37
CA VAL A 104 1.67 -0.98 6.37
C VAL A 104 0.67 -0.81 7.52
N ILE A 105 -0.63 -0.73 7.23
CA ILE A 105 -1.68 -0.66 8.25
C ILE A 105 -1.70 -1.93 9.09
N ALA A 106 -1.70 -3.11 8.47
CA ALA A 106 -1.70 -4.38 9.20
C ALA A 106 -0.49 -4.52 10.12
N THR A 107 0.70 -4.16 9.64
CA THR A 107 1.92 -4.12 10.46
C THR A 107 1.78 -3.16 11.62
N GLN A 108 1.29 -1.94 11.38
CA GLN A 108 1.11 -0.94 12.43
C GLN A 108 0.08 -1.34 13.48
N LEU A 109 -0.99 -2.04 13.09
CA LEU A 109 -1.97 -2.59 14.03
C LEU A 109 -1.41 -3.75 14.85
N GLY A 110 -0.43 -4.47 14.30
CA GLY A 110 0.17 -5.64 14.94
C GLY A 110 1.25 -5.33 15.97
N ILE A 111 1.86 -4.15 15.96
CA ILE A 111 2.95 -3.80 16.88
C ILE A 111 2.44 -3.23 18.21
N GLU A 112 3.08 -3.59 19.33
CA GLU A 112 2.76 -3.01 20.65
C GLU A 112 2.99 -1.50 20.69
N HIS A 113 4.13 -1.00 20.19
CA HIS A 113 4.46 0.42 20.23
C HIS A 113 3.88 1.23 19.06
N TRP A 114 2.55 1.24 18.93
CA TRP A 114 1.89 2.10 17.94
C TRP A 114 1.70 3.54 18.43
N PHE A 115 1.91 4.52 17.54
CA PHE A 115 1.66 5.94 17.81
C PHE A 115 1.13 6.67 16.58
N TYR A 116 0.34 7.75 16.77
CA TYR A 116 -0.30 8.48 15.67
C TYR A 116 0.69 9.12 14.67
N LEU A 117 1.96 9.28 15.06
CA LEU A 117 3.04 9.74 14.17
C LEU A 117 3.34 8.76 13.03
N TYR A 118 2.77 7.56 13.04
CA TYR A 118 2.86 6.61 11.94
C TYR A 118 1.78 6.77 10.86
N ILE A 119 0.77 7.62 11.08
CA ILE A 119 -0.26 7.94 10.06
C ILE A 119 0.36 8.38 8.73
N PRO A 120 1.38 9.28 8.68
CA PRO A 120 2.02 9.68 7.42
C PRO A 120 2.63 8.55 6.60
N TRP A 121 2.87 7.37 7.19
CA TRP A 121 3.51 6.24 6.51
C TRP A 121 2.52 5.50 5.59
N PHE A 122 1.24 5.42 5.94
CA PHE A 122 0.21 4.80 5.10
C PHE A 122 -0.74 5.82 4.47
N PHE A 123 -0.93 6.99 5.07
CA PHE A 123 -1.88 8.00 4.61
C PHE A 123 -1.76 8.33 3.10
N PRO A 124 -0.58 8.67 2.54
CA PRO A 124 -0.47 8.97 1.12
C PRO A 124 -0.85 7.77 0.23
N LEU A 125 -0.53 6.55 0.66
CA LEU A 125 -0.89 5.32 -0.06
C LEU A 125 -2.40 5.08 -0.03
N VAL A 126 -3.05 5.33 1.11
CA VAL A 126 -4.52 5.30 1.24
C VAL A 126 -5.16 6.36 0.35
N MET A 127 -4.64 7.59 0.35
CA MET A 127 -5.13 8.65 -0.52
C MET A 127 -5.00 8.27 -2.01
N LEU A 128 -3.86 7.72 -2.43
CA LEU A 128 -3.70 7.22 -3.80
C LEU A 128 -4.67 6.07 -4.12
N ALA A 129 -4.88 5.14 -3.19
CA ALA A 129 -5.82 4.03 -3.37
C ALA A 129 -7.28 4.51 -3.50
N LEU A 130 -7.67 5.50 -2.69
CA LEU A 130 -9.03 6.03 -2.65
C LEU A 130 -9.30 7.04 -3.78
N LEU A 131 -8.33 7.90 -4.12
CA LEU A 131 -8.53 9.00 -5.06
C LEU A 131 -8.01 8.68 -6.45
N GLY A 132 -7.05 7.75 -6.60
CA GLY A 132 -6.40 7.47 -7.87
C GLY A 132 -7.34 6.95 -8.97
N ARG A 133 -8.52 6.42 -8.62
CA ARG A 133 -9.57 6.05 -9.58
C ARG A 133 -10.23 7.26 -10.28
N PHE A 134 -10.14 8.45 -9.68
CA PHE A 134 -10.69 9.69 -10.25
C PHE A 134 -9.70 10.39 -11.18
N SER A 135 -8.44 9.97 -11.18
CA SER A 135 -7.39 10.52 -12.04
C SER A 135 -7.27 9.79 -13.39
N ASP A 136 -8.11 8.79 -13.68
CA ASP A 136 -8.11 8.08 -14.96
C ASP A 136 -8.85 8.91 -16.04
N PRO A 137 -8.14 9.48 -17.03
CA PRO A 137 -8.75 10.24 -18.12
C PRO A 137 -9.55 9.33 -19.08
N SER A 138 -9.38 8.01 -18.96
CA SER A 138 -9.86 7.00 -19.90
C SER A 138 -11.28 6.51 -19.59
N ARG A 139 -11.99 7.13 -18.64
CA ARG A 139 -13.44 7.02 -18.55
C ARG A 139 -14.01 8.17 -19.38
N PRO A 140 -14.48 7.93 -20.62
CA PRO A 140 -15.41 8.87 -21.24
C PRO A 140 -16.48 9.19 -20.22
N ALA A 141 -16.92 10.44 -20.18
CA ALA A 141 -18.13 10.89 -19.49
C ALA A 141 -19.36 10.13 -20.02
N ALA A 142 -19.43 8.83 -19.76
CA ALA A 142 -20.58 7.99 -19.96
C ALA A 142 -21.45 8.21 -18.73
N ASP A 143 -22.62 8.80 -18.94
CA ASP A 143 -23.70 9.02 -17.98
C ASP A 143 -23.67 10.28 -17.11
N VAL A 144 -23.08 11.37 -17.60
CA VAL A 144 -23.74 12.69 -17.44
C VAL A 144 -24.36 13.10 -18.78
N ALA A 145 -25.08 12.14 -19.36
CA ALA A 145 -26.35 12.40 -19.99
C ALA A 145 -27.33 13.04 -18.99
N SER A 146 -26.96 14.20 -18.43
CA SER A 146 -27.91 15.27 -18.24
C SER A 146 -28.15 15.82 -19.63
N ALA A 147 -29.00 15.12 -20.37
CA ALA A 147 -29.63 15.66 -21.56
C ALA A 147 -30.08 17.10 -21.22
N PRO A 148 -29.84 18.10 -22.09
CA PRO A 148 -30.60 19.32 -21.95
C PRO A 148 -32.06 18.89 -21.96
N ALA A 149 -32.83 19.27 -20.95
CA ALA A 149 -34.27 19.12 -20.99
C ALA A 149 -34.74 19.94 -22.20
N GLN A 150 -34.86 19.28 -23.34
CA GLN A 150 -35.64 19.71 -24.48
C GLN A 150 -37.10 19.69 -24.01
N SER A 151 -37.46 20.70 -23.23
CA SER A 151 -38.84 21.06 -23.03
C SER A 151 -39.32 21.67 -24.33
N MET A 152 -40.33 21.02 -24.89
CA MET A 152 -40.95 21.26 -26.18
C MET A 152 -41.21 22.75 -26.42
N GLN A 153 -40.76 23.28 -27.55
CA GLN A 153 -41.43 24.44 -28.13
C GLN A 153 -42.85 23.99 -28.48
N PRO A 154 -43.92 24.62 -27.94
CA PRO A 154 -45.25 24.41 -28.46
C PRO A 154 -45.23 24.93 -29.90
N ALA A 155 -45.44 24.03 -30.86
CA ALA A 155 -45.86 24.39 -32.19
C ALA A 155 -47.23 25.08 -32.07
N ALA A 156 -47.22 26.40 -31.89
CA ALA A 156 -48.40 27.21 -32.09
C ALA A 156 -48.65 27.27 -33.59
N ALA A 157 -49.57 26.42 -34.02
CA ALA A 157 -50.06 26.29 -35.37
C ALA A 157 -50.54 27.64 -35.94
N LEU A 158 -50.25 27.82 -37.22
CA LEU A 158 -50.95 28.74 -38.11
C LEU A 158 -52.47 28.48 -38.08
N SER A 159 -53.24 29.53 -37.76
CA SER A 159 -54.63 29.80 -38.14
C SER A 159 -54.90 31.20 -37.56
N THR A 160 -55.16 32.28 -38.30
CA THR A 160 -55.93 32.52 -39.52
C THR A 160 -55.59 33.94 -39.99
#